data_AF-A0AAW0LH51-F1
#
_entry.id   AF-A0AAW0LH51-F1
#
_cell.length_a   1.000
_cell.length_b   1.000
_cell.length_c   1.000
_cell.angle_alpha   90.00
_cell.angle_beta   90.00
_cell.angle_gamma   90.00
#
_symmetry.space_group_name_H-M   'P 1'
#
loop_
_entity.id
_entity.type
_entity.pdbx_description
1 polymer ?
#
loop_
_entity_poly.entity_id
_entity_poly.type
_entity_poly.pdbx_seq_one_letter_code
_entity_poly.pdbx_strand_id
1 'polypeptide(L)'
;MCASSEEYNNFGKAFDDSSALIFWRYVDIFWQMKRFLNIGSEAALKKNIEVVDSFVYKLIHIEVQRMHDSENDSAMKKEDILSRHPSLQDKIAQEVKEATKMSEIDNFAEFAASMNEETLGKMQYLHAAITETIRLYPPLPVGGPRICLGKEFAYRQMKIFSTVLLGCHVFKLSDDKKAVDYRTMLNLHIDGGLHVRVFWRHGS
;
A
#
# COMPACT_ATOMS: atom_id res chain seq x y z
N MET A 1 4.04 11.14 -23.32
CA MET A 1 3.09 10.43 -24.21
C MET A 1 2.46 9.29 -23.41
N CYS A 2 1.13 9.25 -23.29
CA CYS A 2 0.44 8.18 -22.58
C CYS A 2 0.53 6.87 -23.37
N ALA A 3 0.65 5.73 -22.68
CA ALA A 3 0.56 4.41 -23.32
C ALA A 3 -0.78 4.28 -24.06
N SER A 4 -0.75 3.79 -25.29
CA SER A 4 -1.97 3.62 -26.10
C SER A 4 -2.93 2.63 -25.42
N SER A 5 -4.22 2.73 -25.71
CA SER A 5 -5.23 1.79 -25.19
C SER A 5 -4.90 0.33 -25.54
N GLU A 6 -4.27 0.11 -26.69
CA GLU A 6 -3.79 -1.20 -27.15
C GLU A 6 -2.63 -1.74 -26.31
N GLU A 7 -1.63 -0.92 -25.99
CA GLU A 7 -0.51 -1.32 -25.12
C GLU A 7 -0.99 -1.74 -23.72
N TYR A 8 -2.00 -1.04 -23.19
CA TYR A 8 -2.58 -1.38 -21.89
C TYR A 8 -3.37 -2.69 -21.91
N ASN A 9 -4.15 -2.93 -22.96
CA ASN A 9 -4.87 -4.19 -23.13
C ASN A 9 -3.90 -5.36 -23.25
N ASN A 10 -2.79 -5.17 -23.97
CA ASN A 10 -1.73 -6.17 -24.09
C ASN A 10 -1.02 -6.42 -22.75
N PHE A 11 -0.74 -5.37 -21.97
CA PHE A 11 -0.21 -5.50 -20.62
C PHE A 11 -1.18 -6.26 -19.70
N GLY A 12 -2.46 -5.86 -19.65
CA GLY A 12 -3.45 -6.47 -18.78
C GLY A 12 -3.61 -7.97 -19.07
N LYS A 13 -3.72 -8.32 -20.36
CA LYS A 13 -3.74 -9.71 -20.80
C LYS A 13 -2.49 -10.48 -20.38
N ALA A 14 -1.30 -9.93 -20.62
CA ALA A 14 -0.04 -10.58 -20.24
C ALA A 14 0.09 -10.75 -18.71
N PHE A 15 -0.37 -9.77 -17.93
CA PHE A 15 -0.34 -9.82 -16.47
C PHE A 15 -1.31 -10.87 -15.90
N ASP A 16 -2.54 -10.93 -16.41
CA ASP A 16 -3.54 -11.92 -15.99
C ASP A 16 -3.13 -13.33 -16.40
N ASP A 17 -2.67 -13.50 -17.65
CA ASP A 17 -2.13 -14.77 -18.14
C ASP A 17 -0.91 -15.21 -17.33
N SER A 18 -0.01 -14.28 -16.96
CA SER A 18 1.13 -14.57 -16.08
C SER A 18 0.68 -15.07 -14.71
N SER A 19 -0.31 -14.40 -14.12
CA SER A 19 -0.86 -14.76 -12.81
C SER A 19 -1.49 -16.15 -12.82
N ALA A 20 -2.24 -16.47 -13.88
CA ALA A 20 -2.81 -17.80 -14.08
C ALA A 20 -1.73 -18.89 -14.31
N LEU A 21 -0.66 -18.57 -15.04
CA LEU A 21 0.45 -19.50 -15.28
C LEU A 21 1.30 -19.72 -14.02
N ILE A 22 1.49 -18.69 -13.18
CA ILE A 22 2.15 -18.81 -11.89
C ILE A 22 1.34 -19.71 -10.95
N PHE A 23 0.00 -19.66 -11.01
CA PHE A 23 -0.86 -20.55 -10.24
C PHE A 23 -0.57 -22.04 -10.56
N TRP A 24 -0.30 -22.38 -11.83
CA TRP A 24 0.06 -23.74 -12.22
C TRP A 24 1.37 -24.23 -11.61
N ARG A 25 2.30 -23.35 -11.21
CA ARG A 25 3.53 -23.75 -10.51
C ARG A 25 3.27 -24.37 -9.13
N TYR A 26 2.14 -24.06 -8.50
CA TYR A 26 1.76 -24.64 -7.21
C TYR A 26 1.28 -26.09 -7.35
N VAL A 27 0.78 -26.48 -8.53
CA VAL A 27 0.20 -27.80 -8.78
C VAL A 27 1.15 -28.69 -9.60
N ASP A 28 1.97 -28.08 -10.46
CA ASP A 28 2.92 -28.78 -11.32
C ASP A 28 4.31 -28.83 -10.68
N ILE A 29 4.62 -29.91 -9.97
CA ILE A 29 5.92 -30.14 -9.30
C ILE A 29 7.11 -30.04 -10.28
N PHE A 30 6.89 -30.24 -11.59
CA PHE A 30 7.95 -30.22 -12.61
C PHE A 30 8.20 -28.84 -13.23
N TRP A 31 7.57 -27.78 -12.72
CA TRP A 31 7.70 -26.41 -13.26
C TRP A 31 9.15 -25.91 -13.31
N GLN A 32 10.01 -26.29 -12.34
CA GLN A 32 11.41 -25.87 -12.33
C GLN A 32 12.20 -26.44 -13.52
N MET A 33 11.91 -27.69 -13.92
CA MET A 33 12.50 -28.29 -15.12
C MET A 33 11.97 -27.63 -16.39
N LYS A 34 10.66 -27.34 -16.45
CA LYS A 34 10.05 -26.62 -17.58
C LYS A 34 10.58 -25.19 -17.72
N ARG A 35 10.91 -24.54 -16.60
CA ARG A 35 11.53 -23.22 -16.55
C ARG A 35 12.96 -23.25 -17.07
N PHE A 36 13.74 -24.27 -16.68
CA PHE A 36 15.09 -24.47 -17.17
C PHE A 36 15.13 -24.73 -18.68
N LEU A 37 14.22 -25.57 -19.17
CA LEU A 37 14.11 -25.88 -20.60
C LEU A 37 13.36 -24.80 -21.42
N ASN A 38 12.76 -23.81 -20.74
CA ASN A 38 11.93 -22.77 -21.34
C ASN A 38 10.85 -23.33 -22.30
N ILE A 39 10.03 -24.28 -21.81
CA ILE A 39 9.01 -24.96 -22.61
C ILE A 39 7.62 -24.83 -21.96
N GLY A 40 6.58 -24.77 -22.80
CA GLY A 40 5.19 -24.83 -22.37
C GLY A 40 4.75 -23.60 -21.57
N SER A 41 4.13 -23.83 -20.41
CA SER A 41 3.61 -22.78 -19.52
C SER A 41 4.68 -21.79 -19.07
N GLU A 42 5.91 -22.27 -18.86
CA GLU A 42 7.04 -21.44 -18.42
C GLU A 42 7.58 -20.55 -19.54
N ALA A 43 7.58 -21.06 -20.77
CA ALA A 43 7.93 -20.26 -21.95
C ALA A 43 6.91 -19.14 -22.20
N ALA A 44 5.63 -19.47 -22.07
CA ALA A 44 4.53 -18.51 -22.17
C ALA A 44 4.60 -17.46 -21.06
N LEU A 45 4.89 -17.87 -19.83
CA LEU A 45 5.06 -16.98 -18.68
C LEU A 45 6.25 -16.03 -18.87
N LYS A 46 7.39 -16.52 -19.38
CA LYS A 46 8.54 -15.68 -19.70
C LYS A 46 8.18 -14.58 -20.70
N LYS A 47 7.50 -14.94 -21.79
CA LYS A 47 7.04 -13.98 -22.81
C LYS A 47 6.10 -12.93 -22.22
N ASN A 48 5.18 -13.34 -21.34
CA ASN A 48 4.26 -12.40 -20.71
C ASN A 48 4.97 -11.46 -19.73
N ILE A 49 5.96 -11.95 -18.97
CA ILE A 49 6.81 -11.14 -18.10
C ILE A 49 7.59 -10.09 -18.90
N GLU A 50 8.09 -10.42 -20.10
CA GLU A 50 8.78 -9.44 -20.96
C GLU A 50 7.86 -8.28 -21.38
N VAL A 51 6.59 -8.55 -21.66
CA VAL A 51 5.59 -7.50 -21.96
C VAL A 51 5.32 -6.64 -20.73
N VAL A 52 5.20 -7.26 -19.56
CA VAL A 52 4.99 -6.57 -18.27
C VAL A 52 6.18 -5.67 -17.95
N ASP A 53 7.41 -6.20 -18.02
CA ASP A 53 8.64 -5.46 -17.73
C ASP A 53 8.80 -4.28 -18.71
N SER A 54 8.64 -4.52 -20.01
CA SER A 54 8.74 -3.46 -21.01
C SER A 54 7.78 -2.30 -20.72
N PHE A 55 6.53 -2.62 -20.37
CA PHE A 55 5.54 -1.62 -20.01
C PHE A 55 5.88 -0.88 -18.71
N VAL A 56 6.31 -1.61 -17.67
CA VAL A 56 6.69 -1.04 -16.36
C VAL A 56 7.90 -0.14 -16.50
N TYR A 57 8.97 -0.57 -17.17
CA TYR A 57 10.15 0.25 -17.39
C TYR A 57 9.86 1.49 -18.22
N LYS A 58 8.98 1.38 -19.23
CA LYS A 58 8.50 2.54 -20.00
C LYS A 58 7.81 3.56 -19.10
N LEU A 59 6.93 3.11 -18.19
CA LEU A 59 6.26 4.00 -17.22
C LEU A 59 7.25 4.63 -16.24
N ILE A 60 8.20 3.85 -15.71
CA ILE A 60 9.25 4.34 -14.81
C ILE A 60 10.08 5.43 -15.51
N HIS A 61 10.50 5.20 -16.76
CA HIS A 61 11.30 6.17 -17.51
C HIS A 61 10.54 7.47 -17.78
N ILE A 62 9.26 7.37 -18.16
CA ILE A 62 8.39 8.53 -18.37
C ILE A 62 8.28 9.34 -17.08
N GLU A 63 8.08 8.67 -15.95
CA GLU A 63 7.86 9.33 -14.67
C GLU A 63 9.15 9.97 -14.12
N VAL A 64 10.29 9.28 -14.24
CA VAL A 64 11.62 9.83 -13.89
C VAL A 64 11.94 11.10 -14.69
N GLN A 65 11.57 11.14 -15.98
CA GLN A 65 11.74 12.35 -16.80
C GLN A 65 10.80 13.49 -16.39
N ARG A 66 9.53 13.19 -16.07
CA ARG A 66 8.57 14.20 -15.56
C ARG A 66 9.04 14.83 -14.25
N MET A 67 9.66 14.04 -13.38
CA MET A 67 10.20 14.55 -12.11
C MET A 67 11.39 15.49 -12.33
N HIS A 68 12.27 15.20 -13.29
CA HIS A 68 13.43 16.05 -13.61
C HIS A 68 13.04 17.40 -14.23
N ASP A 69 11.90 17.47 -14.93
CA ASP A 69 11.33 18.72 -15.44
C ASP A 69 10.57 19.52 -14.34
N SER A 70 10.25 18.88 -13.20
CA SER A 70 9.48 19.47 -12.09
C SER A 70 10.33 20.00 -10.93
N GLU A 71 11.66 19.95 -11.01
CA GLU A 71 12.60 20.43 -9.97
C GLU A 71 12.47 21.95 -9.64
N ASN A 72 11.60 22.70 -10.31
CA ASN A 72 11.29 24.08 -9.97
C ASN A 72 10.04 24.26 -9.08
N ASP A 73 9.38 23.21 -8.59
CA ASP A 73 8.26 23.38 -7.64
C ASP A 73 8.44 22.54 -6.35
N SER A 74 9.29 23.08 -5.47
CA SER A 74 9.35 22.85 -4.03
C SER A 74 9.76 21.46 -3.51
N ALA A 75 10.88 21.43 -2.79
CA ALA A 75 11.09 20.45 -1.72
C ALA A 75 9.88 20.54 -0.77
N MET A 76 9.00 19.55 -0.87
CA MET A 76 7.66 19.62 -0.32
C MET A 76 7.73 19.35 1.19
N LYS A 77 7.88 20.42 1.99
CA LYS A 77 7.65 20.38 3.44
C LYS A 77 6.16 20.08 3.69
N LYS A 78 5.78 18.80 3.75
CA LYS A 78 4.47 18.37 4.22
C LYS A 78 4.57 17.96 5.69
N GLU A 79 3.71 18.54 6.50
CA GLU A 79 3.69 18.27 7.94
C GLU A 79 3.01 16.93 8.24
N ASP A 80 3.70 16.05 8.96
CA ASP A 80 3.23 14.71 9.33
C ASP A 80 1.92 14.75 10.16
N ILE A 81 0.96 13.90 9.79
CA ILE A 81 -0.41 13.89 10.35
C ILE A 81 -0.39 13.37 11.79
N LEU A 82 0.51 12.44 12.11
CA LEU A 82 0.60 11.82 13.43
C LEU A 82 1.07 12.81 14.50
N SER A 83 1.81 13.85 14.12
CA SER A 83 2.34 14.87 15.05
C SER A 83 1.27 15.82 15.59
N ARG A 84 0.27 16.16 14.77
CA ARG A 84 -0.65 17.28 15.05
C ARG A 84 -1.99 16.88 15.65
N HIS A 85 -2.38 15.61 15.58
CA HIS A 85 -3.71 15.16 16.02
C HIS A 85 -3.65 13.94 16.95
N PRO A 86 -3.23 14.11 18.23
CA PRO A 86 -3.34 13.05 19.23
C PRO A 86 -4.77 12.49 19.32
N SER A 87 -5.76 13.37 19.17
CA SER A 87 -7.19 13.04 19.15
C SER A 87 -7.62 12.12 18.01
N LEU A 88 -6.85 12.01 16.92
CA LEU A 88 -7.12 11.09 15.83
C LEU A 88 -6.88 9.64 16.28
N GLN A 89 -5.80 9.38 17.02
CA GLN A 89 -5.49 8.04 17.51
C GLN A 89 -6.57 7.57 18.49
N ASP A 90 -7.07 8.47 19.35
CA ASP A 90 -8.12 8.15 20.32
C ASP A 90 -9.46 7.87 19.64
N LYS A 91 -9.84 8.66 18.63
CA LYS A 91 -11.06 8.41 17.85
C LYS A 91 -11.00 7.10 17.08
N ILE A 92 -9.85 6.77 16.48
CA ILE A 92 -9.67 5.48 15.79
C ILE A 92 -9.72 4.34 16.81
N ALA A 93 -9.05 4.47 17.96
CA ALA A 93 -9.10 3.43 19.00
C ALA A 93 -10.53 3.20 19.51
N GLN A 94 -11.32 4.26 19.68
CA GLN A 94 -12.73 4.15 20.04
C GLN A 94 -13.55 3.45 18.94
N GLU A 95 -13.42 3.86 17.69
CA GLU A 95 -14.10 3.23 16.56
C GLU A 95 -13.75 1.73 16.44
N VAL A 96 -12.48 1.38 16.69
CA VAL A 96 -12.00 0.00 16.72
C VAL A 96 -12.68 -0.80 17.83
N LYS A 97 -12.75 -0.26 19.05
CA LYS A 97 -13.43 -0.91 20.19
C LYS A 97 -14.91 -1.15 19.89
N GLU A 98 -15.59 -0.15 19.35
CA GLU A 98 -17.01 -0.24 18.99
C GLU A 98 -17.26 -1.28 17.88
N ALA A 99 -16.42 -1.32 16.86
CA ALA A 99 -16.56 -2.23 15.73
C ALA A 99 -16.21 -3.70 16.09
N THR A 100 -15.20 -3.91 16.92
CA THR A 100 -14.71 -5.25 17.29
C THR A 100 -15.41 -5.85 18.50
N LYS A 101 -16.03 -5.02 19.35
CA LYS A 101 -16.58 -5.41 20.67
C LYS A 101 -15.53 -6.06 21.59
N MET A 102 -14.24 -5.93 21.28
CA MET A 102 -13.15 -6.48 22.10
C MET A 102 -12.61 -5.38 23.02
N SER A 103 -12.45 -5.71 24.30
CA SER A 103 -11.87 -4.80 25.31
C SER A 103 -10.35 -4.75 25.23
N GLU A 104 -9.70 -5.88 24.91
CA GLU A 104 -8.24 -6.01 24.74
C GLU A 104 -7.93 -7.02 23.62
N ILE A 105 -6.84 -6.79 22.87
CA ILE A 105 -6.36 -7.68 21.79
C ILE A 105 -5.35 -8.65 22.43
N ASP A 106 -5.85 -9.66 23.13
CA ASP A 106 -4.99 -10.64 23.82
C ASP A 106 -4.74 -11.89 22.97
N ASN A 107 -5.62 -12.15 22.00
CA ASN A 107 -5.57 -13.32 21.14
C ASN A 107 -5.63 -12.93 19.65
N PHE A 108 -4.53 -13.17 18.95
CA PHE A 108 -4.39 -12.91 17.52
C PHE A 108 -5.43 -13.68 16.67
N ALA A 109 -5.84 -14.89 17.07
CA ALA A 109 -6.80 -15.70 16.32
C ALA A 109 -8.22 -15.12 16.38
N GLU A 110 -8.63 -14.63 17.56
CA GLU A 110 -9.94 -14.02 17.78
C GLU A 110 -10.01 -12.62 17.14
N PHE A 111 -8.91 -11.89 17.19
CA PHE A 111 -8.76 -10.64 16.45
C PHE A 111 -8.80 -10.84 14.93
N ALA A 112 -8.09 -11.83 14.39
CA ALA A 112 -8.14 -12.15 12.97
C ALA A 112 -9.56 -12.58 12.53
N ALA A 113 -10.29 -13.29 13.38
CA ALA A 113 -11.68 -13.69 13.13
C ALA A 113 -12.66 -12.50 13.17
N SER A 114 -12.41 -11.49 14.03
CA SER A 114 -13.24 -10.30 14.12
C SER A 114 -12.98 -9.29 12.98
N MET A 115 -11.80 -9.34 12.35
CA MET A 115 -11.41 -8.54 11.17
C MET A 115 -12.03 -9.06 9.85
N ASN A 116 -13.35 -9.20 9.81
CA ASN A 116 -14.10 -9.54 8.60
C ASN A 116 -14.60 -8.28 7.85
N GLU A 117 -15.18 -8.47 6.66
CA GLU A 117 -15.65 -7.38 5.80
C GLU A 117 -16.73 -6.50 6.46
N GLU A 118 -17.60 -7.08 7.27
CA GLU A 118 -18.66 -6.36 7.99
C GLU A 118 -18.06 -5.41 9.04
N THR A 119 -17.14 -5.92 9.87
CA THR A 119 -16.42 -5.13 10.88
C THR A 119 -15.62 -4.01 10.23
N LEU A 120 -14.92 -4.33 9.14
CA LEU A 120 -14.12 -3.37 8.40
C LEU A 120 -14.95 -2.28 7.72
N GLY A 121 -16.18 -2.62 7.34
CA GLY A 121 -17.19 -1.71 6.79
C GLY A 121 -17.72 -0.72 7.83
N LYS A 122 -17.65 -1.03 9.13
CA LYS A 122 -18.07 -0.11 10.21
C LYS A 122 -17.02 0.95 10.53
N MET A 123 -15.75 0.72 10.17
CA MET A 123 -14.62 1.62 10.44
C MET A 123 -14.51 2.74 9.38
N GLN A 124 -15.45 3.68 9.39
CA GLN A 124 -15.55 4.77 8.42
C GLN A 124 -14.55 5.89 8.70
N TYR A 125 -14.31 6.22 9.97
CA TYR A 125 -13.35 7.22 10.38
C TYR A 125 -11.92 6.78 10.04
N LEU A 126 -11.57 5.52 10.32
CA LEU A 126 -10.30 4.93 9.90
C LEU A 126 -10.13 4.93 8.38
N HIS A 127 -11.20 4.62 7.64
CA HIS A 127 -11.16 4.69 6.17
C HIS A 127 -10.89 6.11 5.67
N ALA A 128 -11.55 7.11 6.26
CA ALA A 128 -11.35 8.50 5.94
C ALA A 128 -9.93 8.96 6.28
N ALA A 129 -9.40 8.58 7.44
CA ALA A 129 -8.02 8.89 7.84
C ALA A 129 -6.98 8.28 6.88
N ILE A 130 -7.15 7.02 6.47
CA ILE A 130 -6.29 6.37 5.48
C ILE A 130 -6.39 7.08 4.11
N THR A 131 -7.61 7.40 3.68
CA THR A 131 -7.83 8.09 2.39
C THR A 131 -7.20 9.48 2.40
N GLU A 132 -7.35 10.23 3.48
CA GLU A 132 -6.74 11.55 3.64
C GLU A 132 -5.21 11.47 3.71
N THR A 133 -4.67 10.43 4.34
CA THR A 133 -3.23 10.14 4.34
C THR A 133 -2.73 9.92 2.91
N ILE A 134 -3.43 9.10 2.11
CA ILE A 134 -3.07 8.85 0.70
C ILE A 134 -3.26 10.11 -0.15
N ARG A 135 -4.22 10.99 0.17
CA ARG A 135 -4.42 12.27 -0.51
C ARG A 135 -3.26 13.23 -0.25
N LEU A 136 -2.78 13.30 1.00
CA LEU A 136 -1.67 14.15 1.42
C LEU A 136 -0.31 13.59 0.99
N TYR A 137 -0.15 12.27 1.09
CA TYR A 137 1.05 11.49 0.78
C TYR A 137 0.74 10.43 -0.28
N PRO A 138 0.51 10.84 -1.53
CA PRO A 138 0.19 9.90 -2.58
C PRO A 138 1.39 8.96 -2.82
N PRO A 139 1.19 7.62 -2.85
CA PRO A 139 2.28 6.68 -3.09
C PRO A 139 2.88 6.88 -4.48
N LEU A 140 2.09 7.31 -5.46
CA LEU A 140 2.52 7.68 -6.80
C LEU A 140 1.93 9.06 -7.18
N PRO A 141 2.69 9.95 -7.84
CA PRO A 141 2.26 11.31 -8.17
C PRO A 141 1.22 11.42 -9.31
N VAL A 142 0.29 10.46 -9.45
CA VAL A 142 -0.66 10.43 -10.58
C VAL A 142 -2.09 10.08 -10.18
N GLY A 143 -2.98 11.07 -10.36
CA GLY A 143 -4.41 10.88 -10.54
C GLY A 143 -4.73 10.75 -12.04
N GLY A 144 -5.05 9.54 -12.48
CA GLY A 144 -5.52 9.24 -13.83
C GLY A 144 -6.69 8.24 -13.80
N PRO A 145 -7.37 7.98 -14.94
CA PRO A 145 -8.54 7.09 -15.00
C PRO A 145 -8.22 5.62 -14.70
N ARG A 146 -6.94 5.25 -14.61
CA ARG A 146 -6.49 3.90 -14.25
C ARG A 146 -6.38 3.81 -12.72
N ILE A 147 -7.43 3.29 -12.11
CA ILE A 147 -7.48 3.00 -10.68
C ILE A 147 -6.64 1.74 -10.41
N CYS A 148 -5.88 1.74 -9.32
CA CYS A 148 -5.12 0.57 -8.88
C CYS A 148 -6.07 -0.63 -8.67
N LEU A 149 -5.83 -1.74 -9.38
CA LEU A 149 -6.60 -2.98 -9.22
C LEU A 149 -6.49 -3.53 -7.80
N GLY A 150 -5.34 -3.32 -7.14
CA GLY A 150 -5.11 -3.70 -5.76
C GLY A 150 -5.65 -2.72 -4.72
N LYS A 151 -6.40 -1.68 -5.11
CA LYS A 151 -6.86 -0.62 -4.20
C LYS A 151 -7.61 -1.20 -2.99
N GLU A 152 -8.68 -1.94 -3.22
CA GLU A 152 -9.52 -2.44 -2.11
C GLU A 152 -8.77 -3.43 -1.21
N PHE A 153 -7.89 -4.25 -1.80
CA PHE A 153 -7.01 -5.12 -1.04
C PHE A 153 -6.04 -4.32 -0.16
N ALA A 154 -5.41 -3.27 -0.70
CA ALA A 154 -4.50 -2.41 0.04
C ALA A 154 -5.22 -1.68 1.19
N TYR A 155 -6.40 -1.11 0.94
CA TYR A 155 -7.22 -0.48 1.98
C TYR A 155 -7.59 -1.47 3.09
N ARG A 156 -7.88 -2.73 2.75
CA ARG A 156 -8.15 -3.78 3.74
C ARG A 156 -6.94 -4.07 4.61
N GLN A 157 -5.78 -4.30 4.00
CA GLN A 157 -4.53 -4.53 4.73
C GLN A 157 -4.20 -3.34 5.64
N MET A 158 -4.24 -2.12 5.12
CA MET A 158 -3.94 -0.90 5.88
C MET A 158 -4.88 -0.71 7.07
N LYS A 159 -6.18 -1.00 6.93
CA LYS A 159 -7.13 -0.96 8.03
C LYS A 159 -6.80 -2.00 9.10
N ILE A 160 -6.54 -3.26 8.72
CA ILE A 160 -6.18 -4.32 9.67
C ILE A 160 -4.93 -3.92 10.47
N PHE A 161 -3.87 -3.49 9.79
CA PHE A 161 -2.63 -3.04 10.45
C PHE A 161 -2.87 -1.84 11.36
N SER A 162 -3.60 -0.82 10.89
CA SER A 162 -3.91 0.37 11.70
C SER A 162 -4.73 0.04 12.94
N THR A 163 -5.69 -0.88 12.81
CA THR A 163 -6.51 -1.35 13.92
C THR A 163 -5.66 -2.01 15.00
N VAL A 164 -4.74 -2.91 14.63
CA VAL A 164 -3.82 -3.55 15.60
C VAL A 164 -2.96 -2.50 16.29
N LEU A 165 -2.31 -1.65 15.49
CA LEU A 165 -1.33 -0.69 16.01
C LEU A 165 -1.99 0.35 16.91
N LEU A 166 -3.05 1.00 16.43
CA LEU A 166 -3.72 2.11 17.14
C LEU A 166 -4.67 1.62 18.24
N GLY A 167 -5.16 0.39 18.13
CA GLY A 167 -5.96 -0.25 19.18
C GLY A 167 -5.14 -0.59 20.43
N CYS A 168 -3.90 -1.07 20.26
CA CYS A 168 -3.04 -1.46 21.37
C CYS A 168 -2.06 -0.37 21.82
N HIS A 169 -1.70 0.57 20.95
CA HIS A 169 -0.62 1.52 21.21
C HIS A 169 -1.00 2.97 20.91
N VAL A 170 -0.32 3.87 21.63
CA VAL A 170 -0.24 5.30 21.35
C VAL A 170 1.15 5.61 20.82
N PHE A 171 1.20 6.25 19.67
CA PHE A 171 2.45 6.68 19.06
C PHE A 171 2.65 8.17 19.31
N LYS A 172 3.85 8.56 19.75
CA LYS A 172 4.27 9.96 19.88
C LYS A 172 5.57 10.15 19.13
N LEU A 173 5.75 11.26 18.44
CA LEU A 173 7.05 11.56 17.84
C LEU A 173 8.13 11.70 18.90
N SER A 174 9.35 11.31 18.54
CA SER A 174 10.53 11.48 19.39
C SER A 174 10.89 12.95 19.56
N ASP A 175 10.75 13.72 18.47
CA ASP A 175 10.92 15.17 18.39
C ASP A 175 9.72 15.77 17.66
N ASP A 176 8.96 16.62 18.35
CA ASP A 176 7.71 17.25 17.88
C ASP A 176 7.96 18.51 17.04
N LYS A 177 9.19 19.03 17.02
CA LYS A 177 9.56 20.28 16.35
C LYS A 177 10.35 20.06 15.07
N LYS A 178 10.89 18.85 14.87
CA LYS A 178 11.63 18.50 13.67
C LYS A 178 10.67 18.26 12.50
N ALA A 179 10.76 19.12 11.49
CA ALA A 179 10.07 18.91 10.22
C ALA A 179 10.53 17.60 9.57
N VAL A 180 9.58 16.85 9.00
CA VAL A 180 9.87 15.62 8.26
C VAL A 180 10.15 16.00 6.83
N ASP A 181 11.38 15.74 6.37
CA ASP A 181 11.75 15.93 4.97
C ASP A 181 11.39 14.68 4.17
N TYR A 182 10.88 14.90 2.97
CA TYR A 182 10.48 13.85 2.05
C TYR A 182 11.33 13.89 0.79
N ARG A 183 11.71 12.71 0.33
CA ARG A 183 12.40 12.48 -0.93
C ARG A 183 11.42 11.86 -1.93
N THR A 184 11.11 12.59 -2.99
CA THR A 184 10.29 12.08 -4.09
C THR A 184 11.16 11.18 -4.97
N MET A 185 10.94 9.87 -4.89
CA MET A 185 11.46 8.87 -5.82
C MET A 185 10.27 8.28 -6.61
N LEU A 186 10.37 7.03 -7.09
CA LEU A 186 9.22 6.28 -7.61
C LEU A 186 8.03 6.31 -6.61
N ASN A 187 8.31 6.32 -5.30
CA ASN A 187 7.33 6.62 -4.26
C ASN A 187 7.83 7.76 -3.37
N LEU A 188 6.93 8.38 -2.62
CA LEU A 188 7.28 9.37 -1.60
C LEU A 188 7.92 8.69 -0.38
N HIS A 189 9.20 9.00 -0.12
CA HIS A 189 9.96 8.40 0.99
C HIS A 189 10.29 9.43 2.07
N ILE A 190 10.30 9.04 3.35
CA ILE A 190 10.76 9.91 4.45
C ILE A 190 12.29 9.88 4.50
N ASP A 191 12.93 11.05 4.41
CA ASP A 191 14.39 11.15 4.47
C ASP A 191 14.87 11.02 5.92
N GLY A 192 15.78 10.08 6.18
CA GLY A 192 16.28 9.81 7.54
C GLY A 192 15.30 9.10 8.50
N GLY A 193 14.11 8.70 8.02
CA GLY A 193 13.13 7.90 8.76
C GLY A 193 12.31 8.67 9.82
N LEU A 194 11.19 8.07 10.25
CA LEU A 194 10.28 8.64 11.25
C LEU A 194 10.49 8.01 12.62
N HIS A 195 11.03 8.78 13.56
CA HIS A 195 11.38 8.29 14.88
C HIS A 195 10.20 8.46 15.85
N VAL A 196 9.56 7.37 16.25
CA VAL A 196 8.40 7.36 17.14
C VAL A 196 8.68 6.64 18.46
N ARG A 197 8.11 7.18 19.55
CA ARG A 197 7.96 6.51 20.84
C ARG A 197 6.60 5.81 20.88
N VAL A 198 6.62 4.57 21.33
CA VAL A 198 5.43 3.72 21.43
C VAL A 198 5.08 3.54 22.90
N PHE A 199 3.82 3.79 23.24
CA PHE A 199 3.27 3.55 24.57
C PHE A 199 2.13 2.57 24.44
N TRP A 200 2.05 1.59 25.33
CA TRP A 200 0.90 0.70 25.37
C TRP A 200 -0.34 1.45 25.89
N ARG A 201 -1.51 1.25 25.26
CA ARG A 201 -2.78 1.77 25.77
C ARG A 201 -3.18 0.90 26.97
N HIS A 202 -2.84 1.34 28.18
CA HIS A 202 -3.33 0.68 29.40
C HIS A 202 -4.85 0.78 29.46
N GLY A 203 -5.51 -0.35 29.74
CA GLY A 203 -6.97 -0.46 29.84
C GLY A 203 -7.60 0.63 30.70
N SER A 204 -8.62 1.28 30.14
CA SER A 204 -9.62 2.04 30.89
C SER A 204 -10.97 1.40 30.67
#